data_AF-A0AAE5ADA6-F1
#
_entry.id   AF-A0AAE5ADA6-F1
#
_cell.length_a   1.000
_cell.length_b   1.000
_cell.length_c   1.000
_cell.angle_alpha   90.00
_cell.angle_beta   90.00
_cell.angle_gamma   90.00
#
_symmetry.space_group_name_H-M   'P 1'
#
loop_
_entity.id
_entity.type
_entity.pdbx_description
1 polymer ?
#
loop_
_entity_poly.entity_id
_entity_poly.type
_entity_poly.pdbx_seq_one_letter_code
_entity_poly.pdbx_strand_id
1 'polypeptide(L)'
;MIRWAGWLIVFFGAAHTVGALTIEGAARYLGEWFGGALRHDDLANMSAANSAFWLSVDSFGIPLVLVGLMVLWLHRRGITPPSFVGWVLAAWAVVGAVVLTFTPWPILLVAAGLLLAGQRRAQASKAH
;
A
#
# COMPACT_ATOMS: atom_id res chain seq x y z
N MET A 1 7.92 -4.69 -16.60
CA MET A 1 8.14 -3.66 -15.56
C MET A 1 6.83 -3.24 -14.91
N ILE A 2 5.90 -2.58 -15.63
CA ILE A 2 4.61 -2.14 -15.08
C ILE A 2 3.80 -3.29 -14.43
N ARG A 3 3.70 -4.45 -15.10
CA ARG A 3 3.03 -5.65 -14.54
C ARG A 3 3.61 -6.08 -13.19
N TRP A 4 4.94 -6.12 -13.09
CA TRP A 4 5.63 -6.54 -11.87
C TRP A 4 5.47 -5.51 -10.74
N ALA A 5 5.52 -4.22 -11.08
CA ALA A 5 5.21 -3.15 -10.12
C ALA A 5 3.79 -3.32 -9.56
N GLY A 6 2.79 -3.53 -10.42
CA GLY A 6 1.40 -3.75 -10.00
C GLY A 6 1.26 -4.94 -9.04
N TRP A 7 1.87 -6.09 -9.36
CA TRP A 7 1.83 -7.26 -8.48
C TRP A 7 2.55 -7.06 -7.15
N LEU A 8 3.69 -6.37 -7.13
CA LEU A 8 4.39 -6.06 -5.87
C LEU A 8 3.56 -5.14 -4.99
N ILE A 9 2.88 -4.14 -5.56
CA ILE A 9 1.99 -3.24 -4.81
C ILE A 9 0.80 -4.02 -4.23
N VAL A 10 0.17 -4.89 -5.03
CA VAL A 10 -0.92 -5.76 -4.54
C VAL A 10 -0.43 -6.67 -3.42
N PHE A 11 0.70 -7.36 -3.63
CA PHE A 11 1.26 -8.27 -2.63
C PHE A 11 1.58 -7.53 -1.33
N PHE A 12 2.24 -6.37 -1.41
CA PHE A 12 2.59 -5.58 -0.23
C PHE A 12 1.35 -5.14 0.55
N GLY A 13 0.34 -4.61 -0.14
CA GLY A 13 -0.91 -4.19 0.51
C GLY A 13 -1.67 -5.36 1.14
N ALA A 14 -1.77 -6.49 0.44
CA ALA A 14 -2.44 -7.68 0.93
C ALA A 14 -1.69 -8.32 2.11
N ALA A 15 -0.37 -8.44 2.02
CA ALA A 15 0.46 -8.97 3.09
C ALA A 15 0.39 -8.10 4.35
N HIS A 16 0.38 -6.77 4.19
CA HIS A 16 0.18 -5.84 5.31
C HIS A 16 -1.17 -6.07 6.00
N THR A 17 -2.28 -6.03 5.26
CA THR A 17 -3.61 -6.19 5.85
C THR A 17 -3.82 -7.57 6.45
N VAL A 18 -3.45 -8.64 5.74
CA VAL A 18 -3.58 -10.01 6.25
C VAL A 18 -2.67 -10.24 7.45
N GLY A 19 -1.42 -9.78 7.38
CA GLY A 19 -0.47 -9.87 8.50
C GLY A 19 -0.97 -9.13 9.74
N ALA A 20 -1.48 -7.91 9.59
CA ALA A 20 -2.04 -7.15 10.69
C ALA A 20 -3.27 -7.84 11.32
N LEU A 21 -4.17 -8.38 10.50
CA LEU A 21 -5.35 -9.10 10.99
C LEU A 21 -5.01 -10.41 11.69
N THR A 22 -3.99 -11.12 11.21
CA THR A 22 -3.68 -12.49 11.65
C THR A 22 -2.47 -12.55 12.59
N ILE A 23 -1.27 -12.21 12.10
CA ILE A 23 -0.01 -12.32 12.83
C ILE A 23 0.04 -11.34 14.01
N GLU A 24 -0.33 -10.07 13.77
CA GLU A 24 -0.42 -9.06 14.83
C GLU A 24 -1.72 -9.18 15.66
N GLY A 25 -2.61 -10.10 15.26
CA GLY A 25 -3.81 -10.46 15.98
C GLY A 25 -4.90 -9.38 16.00
N ALA A 26 -4.90 -8.40 15.09
CA ALA A 26 -5.91 -7.34 15.10
C ALA A 26 -7.35 -7.88 15.00
N ALA A 27 -7.56 -9.01 14.33
CA ALA A 27 -8.88 -9.63 14.20
C ALA A 27 -9.53 -10.03 15.54
N ARG A 28 -8.76 -10.14 16.63
CA ARG A 28 -9.32 -10.42 17.97
C ARG A 28 -10.26 -9.33 18.47
N TYR A 29 -10.14 -8.11 17.94
CA TYR A 29 -10.92 -6.94 18.36
C TYR A 29 -12.19 -6.71 17.52
N LEU A 30 -12.57 -7.61 16.61
CA LEU A 30 -13.75 -7.46 15.75
C LEU A 30 -15.03 -7.16 16.56
N GLY A 31 -15.24 -7.85 17.69
CA GLY A 31 -16.39 -7.62 18.55
C GLY A 31 -16.43 -6.20 19.15
N GLU A 32 -15.28 -5.66 19.56
CA GLU A 32 -15.17 -4.31 20.11
C GLU A 32 -15.40 -3.24 19.03
N TRP A 33 -14.85 -3.44 17.83
CA TRP A 33 -15.03 -2.52 16.70
C TRP A 33 -16.51 -2.36 16.34
N PHE A 34 -17.21 -3.49 16.11
CA PHE A 34 -18.62 -3.47 15.75
C PHE A 34 -19.56 -3.22 16.94
N GLY A 35 -19.09 -3.41 18.18
CA GLY A 35 -19.78 -3.02 19.40
C GLY A 35 -19.75 -1.52 19.68
N GLY A 36 -18.95 -0.75 18.93
CA GLY A 36 -18.86 0.71 19.04
C GLY A 36 -17.83 1.22 20.05
N ALA A 37 -16.90 0.36 20.50
CA ALA A 37 -15.84 0.74 21.44
C ALA A 37 -14.96 1.90 20.93
N LEU A 38 -14.89 2.08 19.60
CA LEU A 38 -14.08 3.10 18.95
C LEU A 38 -14.70 4.51 18.94
N ARG A 39 -16.00 4.67 19.23
CA ARG A 39 -16.73 5.95 18.99
C ARG A 39 -16.27 7.12 19.85
N HIS A 40 -15.71 6.83 21.02
CA HIS A 40 -15.24 7.82 21.98
C HIS A 40 -13.75 7.69 22.27
N ASP A 41 -13.05 6.89 21.47
CA ASP A 41 -11.64 6.64 21.67
C ASP A 41 -10.81 7.77 21.06
N ASP A 42 -9.73 8.14 21.75
CA ASP A 42 -8.91 9.29 21.37
C ASP A 42 -7.78 8.87 20.42
N LEU A 43 -7.49 9.72 19.43
CA LEU A 43 -6.42 9.45 18.46
C LEU A 43 -5.03 9.64 19.07
N ALA A 44 -4.86 10.56 20.03
CA ALA A 44 -3.58 10.77 20.68
C ALA A 44 -3.27 9.70 21.75
N ASN A 45 -4.31 9.00 22.23
CA ASN A 45 -4.19 7.93 23.21
C ASN A 45 -5.11 6.74 22.87
N MET A 46 -4.83 6.09 21.74
CA MET A 46 -5.65 4.99 21.23
C MET A 46 -5.64 3.77 22.15
N SER A 47 -6.82 3.18 22.37
CA SER A 47 -6.93 1.84 22.93
C SER A 47 -6.23 0.79 22.05
N ALA A 48 -6.02 -0.41 22.60
CA ALA A 48 -5.47 -1.53 21.84
C ALA A 48 -6.38 -1.94 20.66
N ALA A 49 -7.71 -1.82 20.83
CA ALA A 49 -8.66 -2.11 19.76
C ALA A 49 -8.58 -1.08 18.63
N ASN A 50 -8.47 0.21 18.96
CA ASN A 50 -8.40 1.28 17.96
C ASN A 50 -7.08 1.27 17.21
N SER A 51 -5.95 1.15 17.92
CA SER A 51 -4.64 1.02 17.26
C SER A 51 -4.57 -0.21 16.34
N ALA A 52 -5.17 -1.33 16.74
CA ALA A 52 -5.28 -2.50 15.89
C ALA A 52 -6.14 -2.26 14.63
N PHE A 53 -7.23 -1.50 14.74
CA PHE A 53 -8.08 -1.12 13.61
C PHE A 53 -7.31 -0.25 12.59
N TRP A 54 -6.60 0.79 13.08
CA TRP A 54 -5.75 1.68 12.27
C TRP A 54 -4.57 0.96 11.61
N LEU A 55 -3.97 -0.02 12.29
CA LEU A 55 -2.88 -0.82 11.74
C LEU A 55 -3.37 -1.77 10.63
N SER A 56 -4.64 -2.20 10.67
CA SER A 56 -5.17 -3.27 9.81
C SER A 56 -6.16 -2.80 8.75
N VAL A 57 -7.43 -2.65 9.11
CA VAL A 57 -8.55 -2.40 8.21
C VAL A 57 -8.51 -0.98 7.66
N ASP A 58 -8.28 0.01 8.52
CA ASP A 58 -8.19 1.43 8.15
C ASP A 58 -6.75 1.86 7.82
N SER A 59 -5.92 0.89 7.45
CA SER A 59 -4.53 1.11 7.09
C SER A 59 -4.34 1.28 5.58
N PHE A 60 -3.09 1.50 5.17
CA PHE A 60 -2.71 1.66 3.76
C PHE A 60 -2.81 0.37 2.93
N GLY A 61 -2.95 -0.80 3.56
CA GLY A 61 -2.90 -2.08 2.86
C GLY A 61 -4.00 -2.23 1.80
N ILE A 62 -5.27 -1.98 2.16
CA ILE A 62 -6.41 -2.05 1.22
C ILE A 62 -6.29 -1.01 0.10
N PRO A 63 -6.00 0.29 0.39
CA PRO A 63 -5.71 1.28 -0.65
C PRO A 63 -4.60 0.86 -1.62
N LEU A 64 -3.50 0.26 -1.12
CA LEU A 64 -2.42 -0.21 -1.99
C LEU A 64 -2.85 -1.37 -2.86
N VAL A 65 -3.64 -2.33 -2.35
CA VAL A 65 -4.22 -3.39 -3.19
C VAL A 65 -5.00 -2.78 -4.36
N LEU A 66 -5.84 -1.79 -4.09
CA LEU A 66 -6.60 -1.10 -5.13
C LEU A 66 -5.69 -0.41 -6.16
N VAL A 67 -4.66 0.31 -5.71
CA VAL A 67 -3.69 0.98 -6.60
C VAL A 67 -2.95 -0.05 -7.47
N GLY A 68 -2.49 -1.15 -6.88
CA GLY A 68 -1.80 -2.22 -7.60
C GLY A 68 -2.70 -2.88 -8.66
N LEU A 69 -3.97 -3.16 -8.31
CA LEU A 69 -4.96 -3.68 -9.25
C LEU A 69 -5.27 -2.69 -10.36
N MET A 70 -5.35 -1.38 -10.07
CA MET A 70 -5.53 -0.34 -11.08
C MET A 70 -4.34 -0.30 -12.07
N VAL A 71 -3.11 -0.39 -11.56
CA VAL A 71 -1.90 -0.49 -12.40
C VAL A 71 -1.96 -1.71 -13.32
N LEU A 72 -2.35 -2.87 -12.79
CA LEU A 72 -2.50 -4.09 -13.58
C LEU A 72 -3.61 -3.97 -14.63
N TRP A 73 -4.75 -3.36 -14.26
CA TRP A 73 -5.86 -3.13 -15.17
C TRP A 73 -5.47 -2.21 -16.33
N LEU A 74 -4.83 -1.07 -16.04
CA LEU A 74 -4.32 -0.14 -17.04
C LEU A 74 -3.32 -0.84 -17.98
N HIS A 75 -2.39 -1.61 -17.42
CA HIS A 75 -1.41 -2.37 -18.20
C HIS A 75 -2.08 -3.36 -19.15
N ARG A 76 -3.10 -4.10 -18.70
CA ARG A 76 -3.87 -5.05 -19.53
C ARG A 76 -4.63 -4.36 -20.67
N ARG A 77 -4.97 -3.07 -20.52
CA ARG A 77 -5.62 -2.25 -21.54
C ARG A 77 -4.62 -1.54 -22.48
N GLY A 78 -3.31 -1.77 -22.32
CA GLY A 78 -2.29 -1.05 -23.07
C GLY A 78 -2.16 0.44 -22.69
N ILE A 79 -2.73 0.84 -21.55
CA ILE A 79 -2.67 2.21 -21.04
C ILE A 79 -1.51 2.31 -20.07
N THR A 80 -0.58 3.23 -20.33
CA THR A 80 0.51 3.53 -19.39
C THR A 80 -0.06 4.23 -18.16
N PRO A 81 0.17 3.72 -16.93
CA PRO A 81 -0.30 4.40 -15.72
C PRO A 81 0.31 5.80 -15.56
N PRO A 82 -0.40 6.75 -14.93
CA PRO A 82 0.14 8.09 -14.68
C PRO A 82 1.45 8.08 -13.88
N SER A 83 2.42 8.92 -14.26
CA SER A 83 3.75 8.98 -13.63
C SER A 83 3.72 9.38 -12.16
N PHE A 84 2.74 10.19 -11.75
CA PHE A 84 2.62 10.63 -10.36
C PHE A 84 2.44 9.45 -9.39
N VAL A 85 1.85 8.33 -9.83
CA VAL A 85 1.66 7.14 -8.98
C VAL A 85 3.02 6.58 -8.53
N GLY A 86 3.98 6.46 -9.46
CA GLY A 86 5.32 5.97 -9.14
C GLY A 86 6.09 6.93 -8.23
N TRP A 87 6.01 8.23 -8.48
CA TRP A 87 6.70 9.24 -7.67
C TRP A 87 6.13 9.38 -6.26
N VAL A 88 4.81 9.36 -6.11
CA VAL A 88 4.15 9.42 -4.79
C VAL A 88 4.53 8.20 -3.95
N LEU A 89 4.49 7.00 -4.54
CA LEU A 89 4.91 5.77 -3.84
C LEU A 89 6.40 5.79 -3.46
N ALA A 90 7.27 6.29 -4.34
CA ALA A 90 8.69 6.43 -4.04
C ALA A 90 8.94 7.42 -2.89
N ALA A 91 8.35 8.61 -2.96
CA ALA A 91 8.48 9.62 -1.92
C ALA A 91 7.98 9.11 -0.56
N TRP A 92 6.81 8.47 -0.55
CA TRP A 92 6.24 7.90 0.66
C TRP A 92 7.11 6.76 1.24
N ALA A 93 7.63 5.86 0.40
CA ALA A 93 8.55 4.81 0.83
C ALA A 93 9.85 5.37 1.42
N VAL A 94 10.41 6.45 0.85
CA VAL A 94 11.60 7.12 1.37
C VAL A 94 11.34 7.76 2.73
N VAL A 95 10.20 8.44 2.90
CA VAL A 95 9.81 8.98 4.21
C VAL A 95 9.70 7.84 5.23
N GLY A 96 9.06 6.73 4.86
CA GLY A 96 8.98 5.54 5.70
C GLY A 96 10.35 4.97 6.07
N ALA A 97 11.28 4.88 5.12
CA ALA A 97 12.64 4.38 5.35
C ALA A 97 13.44 5.26 6.33
N VAL A 98 13.23 6.58 6.30
CA VAL A 98 13.91 7.55 7.18
C VAL A 98 13.32 7.52 8.59
N VAL A 99 11.98 7.43 8.71
CA VAL A 99 11.29 7.51 10.00
C VAL A 99 11.22 6.14 10.70
N LEU A 100 11.05 5.06 9.95
CA LEU A 100 10.79 3.70 10.43
C LEU A 100 11.78 2.71 9.82
N THR A 101 12.99 2.66 10.37
CA THR A 101 14.13 1.88 9.85
C THR A 101 13.79 0.40 9.61
N PHE A 102 13.01 -0.22 10.50
CA PHE A 102 12.60 -1.63 10.42
C PHE A 102 11.20 -1.78 9.83
N THR A 103 11.06 -1.44 8.55
CA THR A 103 9.82 -1.70 7.79
C THR A 103 10.14 -2.32 6.45
N PRO A 104 9.20 -3.04 5.80
CA PRO A 104 9.40 -3.63 4.48
C PRO A 104 9.41 -2.59 3.33
N TRP A 105 9.79 -1.33 3.61
CA TRP A 105 9.89 -0.23 2.64
C TRP A 105 10.66 -0.56 1.34
N PRO A 106 11.71 -1.44 1.32
CA PRO A 106 12.42 -1.73 0.08
C PRO A 106 11.52 -2.35 -0.99
N ILE A 107 10.50 -3.13 -0.60
CA ILE A 107 9.57 -3.76 -1.53
C ILE A 107 8.81 -2.69 -2.32
N LEU A 108 8.29 -1.67 -1.61
CA LEU A 108 7.53 -0.60 -2.23
C LEU A 108 8.41 0.32 -3.08
N LEU A 109 9.66 0.56 -2.64
CA LEU A 109 10.64 1.33 -3.42
C LEU A 109 11.02 0.63 -4.73
N VAL A 110 11.22 -0.70 -4.70
CA VAL A 110 11.43 -1.52 -5.90
C VAL A 110 10.22 -1.46 -6.83
N ALA A 111 9.01 -1.58 -6.27
CA ALA A 111 7.78 -1.47 -7.07
C ALA A 111 7.65 -0.10 -7.75
N ALA A 112 7.94 0.99 -7.03
CA ALA A 112 7.94 2.35 -7.57
C ALA A 112 8.99 2.53 -8.67
N GLY A 113 10.22 2.02 -8.47
CA GLY A 113 11.28 2.04 -9.47
C GLY A 113 10.91 1.28 -10.75
N LEU A 114 10.32 0.09 -10.61
CA LEU A 114 9.80 -0.69 -11.74
C LEU A 114 8.67 0.03 -12.47
N LEU A 115 7.78 0.73 -11.75
CA LEU A 115 6.69 1.49 -12.36
C LEU A 115 7.26 2.65 -13.19
N LEU A 116 8.14 3.47 -12.62
CA LEU A 116 8.78 4.61 -13.27
C LEU A 116 9.61 4.18 -14.49
N ALA A 117 10.41 3.13 -14.36
CA ALA A 117 11.18 2.58 -15.48
C ALA A 117 10.26 2.05 -16.60
N GLY A 118 9.16 1.40 -16.23
CA GLY A 118 8.12 0.96 -17.15
C GLY A 118 7.47 2.09 -17.93
N GLN A 119 7.16 3.19 -17.24
CA GLN A 119 6.54 4.39 -17.83
C GLN A 119 7.50 5.09 -18.81
N ARG A 120 8.76 5.28 -18.42
CA ARG A 120 9.80 5.89 -19.28
C ARG A 120 9.98 5.10 -20.58
N ARG A 121 10.05 3.76 -20.49
CA ARG A 121 10.15 2.90 -21.68
C ARG A 121 8.92 3.04 -22.59
N ALA A 122 7.72 3.07 -22.02
CA ALA A 122 6.50 3.21 -22.80
C ALA A 122 6.37 4.58 -23.49
N GLN A 123 6.90 5.64 -22.90
CA GLN A 123 6.96 6.96 -23.52
C GLN A 123 7.98 7.01 -24.67
N ALA A 124 9.18 6.44 -24.47
CA ALA A 124 10.19 6.37 -25.53
C ALA A 124 9.68 5.63 -26.78
N SER A 125 8.93 4.54 -26.60
CA SER A 125 8.33 3.80 -27.73
C SER A 125 7.23 4.54 -28.49
N LYS A 126 6.67 5.63 -27.96
CA LYS A 126 5.68 6.47 -28.66
C LYS A 126 6.30 7.65 -29.43
N ALA A 127 7.58 7.93 -29.18
CA ALA A 127 8.31 9.02 -29.83
C ALA A 127 9.03 8.58 -31.11
N HIS A 128 8.99 7.28 -31.42
CA HIS A 128 9.49 6.64 -32.64
C HIS A 128 8.31 6.14 -33.47
#